data_AF-A0A7W0U7U7-F1
#
_entry.id   AF-A0A7W0U7U7-F1
#
_cell.length_a   1.000
_cell.length_b   1.000
_cell.length_c   1.000
_cell.angle_alpha   90.00
_cell.angle_beta   90.00
_cell.angle_gamma   90.00
#
_symmetry.space_group_name_H-M   'P 1'
#
loop_
_entity.id
_entity.type
_entity.pdbx_description
1 polymer ?
#
loop_
_entity_poly.entity_id
_entity_poly.type
_entity_poly.pdbx_seq_one_letter_code
_entity_poly.pdbx_strand_id
1 'polypeptide(L)'
;MQSDLAELEDRLWDAADDLRANSGLKASEYGTPVLGLIFLRFADARFEAARERVEAKGSSRRRVVPSDYHAQGVIYLTDAARFGYLLDLPEGSDLGRAVNETMRSVEEHNPELAGVLPRTYTAIDNSTIASLLRHINSYTKDLEGDAFGLIYEYFLGKFAMAEGAGAGEFFTPMSIVRLIVEILEPFHGRIFDPACGSGGMFVQSARFVERHRHSPGEELSIYGQEKTGETVRLAKMNLAVHGLSGEIREGNSYYEDLHESVGRFDFVMANPPFNVDRIDKAKLEDDPRFPD
;
A
#
# COMPACT_ATOMS: atom_id res chain seq x y z
N MET A 1 1.85 -13.02 -21.09
CA MET A 1 2.07 -12.42 -19.76
C MET A 1 1.38 -11.05 -19.64
N GLN A 2 1.71 -10.04 -20.45
CA GLN A 2 1.01 -8.74 -20.39
C GLN A 2 -0.50 -8.79 -20.71
N SER A 3 -0.92 -9.61 -21.67
CA SER A 3 -2.34 -9.78 -22.01
C SER A 3 -3.15 -10.51 -20.91
N ASP A 4 -2.48 -11.36 -20.15
CA ASP A 4 -3.07 -12.18 -19.09
C ASP A 4 -3.30 -11.33 -17.82
N LEU A 5 -2.36 -10.42 -17.53
CA LEU A 5 -2.47 -9.47 -16.43
C LEU A 5 -3.59 -8.44 -16.66
N ALA A 6 -3.71 -7.89 -17.88
CA ALA A 6 -4.78 -6.94 -18.20
C ALA A 6 -6.16 -7.60 -18.11
N GLU A 7 -6.31 -8.84 -18.61
CA GLU A 7 -7.57 -9.57 -18.50
C GLU A 7 -7.92 -9.90 -17.04
N LEU A 8 -6.91 -10.19 -16.22
CA LEU A 8 -7.07 -10.39 -14.79
C LEU A 8 -7.47 -9.11 -14.06
N GLU A 9 -6.83 -7.99 -14.37
CA GLU A 9 -7.16 -6.65 -13.87
C GLU A 9 -8.61 -6.28 -14.19
N ASP A 10 -9.08 -6.53 -15.41
CA ASP A 10 -10.47 -6.29 -15.81
C ASP A 10 -11.45 -7.19 -15.06
N ARG A 11 -11.19 -8.51 -14.99
CA ARG A 11 -12.06 -9.46 -14.25
C ARG A 11 -12.16 -9.14 -12.76
N LEU A 12 -11.04 -8.74 -12.15
CA LEU A 12 -10.98 -8.33 -10.76
C LEU A 12 -11.75 -7.02 -10.54
N TRP A 13 -11.63 -6.06 -11.46
CA TRP A 13 -12.38 -4.81 -11.40
C TRP A 13 -13.88 -5.02 -11.60
N ASP A 14 -14.29 -5.82 -12.58
CA ASP A 14 -15.70 -6.16 -12.83
C ASP A 14 -16.33 -6.82 -11.60
N ALA A 15 -15.62 -7.75 -10.95
CA ALA A 15 -16.10 -8.35 -9.71
C ALA A 15 -16.23 -7.32 -8.58
N ALA A 16 -15.32 -6.35 -8.48
CA ALA A 16 -15.42 -5.25 -7.52
C ALA A 16 -16.57 -4.28 -7.86
N ASP A 17 -16.84 -4.05 -9.16
CA ASP A 17 -17.90 -3.17 -9.64
C ASP A 17 -19.29 -3.81 -9.48
N ASP A 18 -19.41 -5.11 -9.74
CA ASP A 18 -20.63 -5.87 -9.44
C ASP A 18 -20.98 -5.79 -7.96
N LEU A 19 -19.96 -5.84 -7.09
CA LEU A 19 -20.17 -5.66 -5.65
C LEU A 19 -20.56 -4.23 -5.31
N ARG A 20 -20.01 -3.22 -5.99
CA ARG A 20 -20.47 -1.83 -5.87
C ARG A 20 -21.93 -1.70 -6.25
N ALA A 21 -22.33 -2.21 -7.42
CA ALA A 21 -23.69 -2.09 -7.95
C ALA A 21 -24.75 -2.78 -7.07
N ASN A 22 -24.36 -3.84 -6.37
CA ASN A 22 -25.27 -4.64 -5.53
C ASN A 22 -25.09 -4.40 -4.02
N SER A 23 -24.24 -3.43 -3.63
CA SER A 23 -24.10 -2.97 -2.25
C SER A 23 -24.74 -1.59 -2.07
N GLY A 24 -25.16 -1.27 -0.85
CA GLY A 24 -25.65 0.08 -0.52
C GLY A 24 -24.56 1.14 -0.38
N LEU A 25 -23.31 0.85 -0.78
CA LEU A 25 -22.13 1.66 -0.48
C LEU A 25 -21.76 2.61 -1.63
N LYS A 26 -21.21 3.78 -1.30
CA LYS A 26 -20.62 4.70 -2.29
C LYS A 26 -19.25 4.24 -2.77
N ALA A 27 -18.80 4.80 -3.89
CA ALA A 27 -17.49 4.49 -4.46
C ALA A 27 -16.31 4.69 -3.47
N SER A 28 -16.37 5.79 -2.71
CA SER A 28 -15.39 6.11 -1.66
C SER A 28 -15.49 5.22 -0.42
N GLU A 29 -16.63 4.56 -0.21
CA GLU A 29 -16.88 3.72 0.97
C GLU A 29 -16.49 2.25 0.76
N TYR A 30 -16.48 1.77 -0.50
CA TYR A 30 -16.09 0.39 -0.83
C TYR A 30 -14.62 0.24 -1.23
N GLY A 31 -13.98 1.27 -1.80
CA GLY A 31 -12.61 1.14 -2.31
C GLY A 31 -11.59 0.78 -1.25
N THR A 32 -11.65 1.44 -0.09
CA THR A 32 -10.76 1.14 1.04
C THR A 32 -10.92 -0.29 1.57
N PRO A 33 -12.13 -0.80 1.86
CA PRO A 33 -12.35 -2.21 2.21
C PRO A 33 -11.85 -3.22 1.16
N VAL A 34 -12.06 -2.95 -0.13
CA VAL A 34 -11.57 -3.82 -1.22
C VAL A 34 -10.04 -3.85 -1.24
N LEU A 35 -9.39 -2.68 -1.21
CA LEU A 35 -7.93 -2.59 -1.16
C LEU A 35 -7.36 -3.30 0.07
N GLY A 36 -8.00 -3.20 1.23
CA GLY A 36 -7.60 -3.92 2.44
C GLY A 36 -7.65 -5.44 2.29
N LEU A 37 -8.66 -5.99 1.61
CA LEU A 37 -8.74 -7.45 1.37
C LEU A 37 -7.74 -7.92 0.32
N ILE A 38 -7.49 -7.12 -0.73
CA ILE A 38 -6.43 -7.40 -1.71
C ILE A 38 -5.06 -7.39 -1.01
N PHE A 39 -4.82 -6.39 -0.15
CA PHE A 39 -3.63 -6.31 0.68
C PHE A 39 -3.45 -7.58 1.54
N LEU A 40 -4.51 -8.01 2.24
CA LEU A 40 -4.46 -9.21 3.08
C LEU A 40 -4.14 -10.47 2.27
N ARG A 41 -4.80 -10.65 1.11
CA ARG A 41 -4.55 -11.79 0.23
C ARG A 41 -3.10 -11.85 -0.21
N PHE A 42 -2.54 -10.69 -0.54
CA PHE A 42 -1.15 -10.55 -0.92
C PHE A 42 -0.19 -10.86 0.22
N ALA A 43 -0.44 -10.29 1.40
CA ALA A 43 0.35 -10.55 2.59
C ALA A 43 0.39 -12.06 2.89
N ASP A 44 -0.74 -12.77 2.75
CA ASP A 44 -0.83 -14.23 2.93
C ASP A 44 -0.03 -15.00 1.87
N ALA A 45 -0.10 -14.58 0.59
CA ALA A 45 0.69 -15.20 -0.47
C ALA A 45 2.21 -15.08 -0.22
N ARG A 46 2.69 -13.89 0.15
CA ARG A 46 4.11 -13.67 0.45
C ARG A 46 4.56 -14.33 1.73
N PHE A 47 3.70 -14.33 2.75
CA PHE A 47 3.96 -15.03 4.00
C PHE A 47 4.17 -16.51 3.74
N GLU A 48 3.25 -17.17 3.01
CA GLU A 48 3.36 -18.59 2.68
C GLU A 48 4.61 -18.90 1.83
N ALA A 49 4.88 -18.09 0.80
CA ALA A 49 6.07 -18.26 -0.05
C ALA A 49 7.39 -18.11 0.72
N ALA A 50 7.41 -17.25 1.75
CA ALA A 50 8.58 -17.06 2.59
C ALA A 50 8.69 -18.07 3.74
N ARG A 51 7.57 -18.66 4.14
CA ARG A 51 7.42 -19.47 5.36
C ARG A 51 8.43 -20.60 5.42
N GLU A 52 8.51 -21.46 4.41
CA GLU A 52 9.44 -22.59 4.41
C GLU A 52 10.89 -22.15 4.63
N ARG A 53 11.30 -21.09 3.92
CA ARG A 53 12.66 -20.54 4.00
C ARG A 53 12.94 -19.86 5.35
N VAL A 54 11.97 -19.18 5.93
CA VAL A 54 12.12 -18.51 7.23
C VAL A 54 12.12 -19.57 8.34
N GLU A 55 11.20 -20.52 8.29
CA GLU A 55 11.04 -21.58 9.29
C GLU A 55 12.22 -22.55 9.30
N ALA A 56 12.85 -22.80 8.15
CA ALA A 56 14.08 -23.59 8.07
C ALA A 56 15.26 -23.01 8.86
N LYS A 57 15.24 -21.70 9.18
CA LYS A 57 16.24 -21.05 10.06
C LYS A 57 15.96 -21.28 11.54
N GLY A 58 14.75 -21.74 11.88
CA GLY A 58 14.37 -22.15 13.22
C GLY A 58 15.09 -23.42 13.66
N SER A 59 15.22 -23.60 14.97
CA SER A 59 15.72 -24.84 15.56
C SER A 59 15.04 -25.10 16.90
N SER A 60 15.26 -26.29 17.49
CA SER A 60 14.79 -26.59 18.84
C SER A 60 15.25 -25.59 19.91
N ARG A 61 16.33 -24.84 19.64
CA ARG A 61 16.90 -23.82 20.54
C ARG A 61 16.53 -22.38 20.17
N ARG A 62 16.05 -22.13 18.95
CA ARG A 62 15.65 -20.80 18.46
C ARG A 62 14.30 -20.90 17.75
N ARG A 63 13.27 -20.32 18.36
CA ARG A 63 11.97 -20.18 17.71
C ARG A 63 12.03 -19.05 16.69
N VAL A 64 11.32 -19.23 15.59
CA VAL A 64 11.06 -18.19 14.60
C VAL A 64 10.15 -17.15 15.22
N VAL A 65 10.45 -15.87 15.01
CA VAL A 65 9.70 -14.73 15.53
C VAL A 65 9.32 -13.78 14.38
N PRO A 66 8.36 -12.85 14.58
CA PRO A 66 7.94 -11.93 13.52
C PRO A 66 9.10 -11.16 12.85
N SER A 67 10.12 -10.77 13.61
CA SER A 67 11.28 -10.06 13.05
C SER A 67 12.10 -10.86 12.04
N ASP A 68 12.03 -12.21 12.05
CA ASP A 68 12.69 -13.05 11.04
C ASP A 68 12.01 -12.93 9.66
N TYR A 69 10.71 -12.62 9.63
CA TYR A 69 9.94 -12.32 8.42
C TYR A 69 10.17 -10.88 7.97
N HIS A 70 10.16 -9.92 8.90
CA HIS A 70 10.41 -8.50 8.61
C HIS A 70 11.79 -8.27 7.99
N ALA A 71 12.82 -8.97 8.46
CA ALA A 71 14.17 -8.93 7.89
C ALA A 71 14.24 -9.38 6.42
N GLN A 72 13.17 -9.95 5.88
CA GLN A 72 13.05 -10.40 4.49
C GLN A 72 11.98 -9.59 3.73
N GLY A 73 11.53 -8.46 4.29
CA GLY A 73 10.49 -7.62 3.70
C GLY A 73 9.12 -8.29 3.66
N VAL A 74 8.84 -9.22 4.58
CA VAL A 74 7.60 -10.00 4.61
C VAL A 74 6.78 -9.65 5.86
N ILE A 75 5.50 -9.37 5.64
CA ILE A 75 4.51 -9.16 6.70
C ILE A 75 4.29 -10.47 7.44
N TYR A 76 4.42 -10.46 8.76
CA TYR A 76 4.13 -11.63 9.58
C TYR A 76 2.62 -11.79 9.77
N LEU A 77 2.11 -13.01 9.61
CA LEU A 77 0.71 -13.34 9.85
C LEU A 77 0.59 -14.45 10.90
N THR A 78 -0.38 -14.31 11.80
CA THR A 78 -0.85 -15.41 12.64
C THR A 78 -1.80 -16.31 11.85
N ASP A 79 -2.08 -17.53 12.34
CA ASP A 79 -3.04 -18.43 11.68
C ASP A 79 -4.43 -17.79 11.52
N ALA A 80 -4.87 -17.00 12.51
CA ALA A 80 -6.14 -16.27 12.48
C ALA A 80 -6.11 -15.02 11.59
N ALA A 81 -4.92 -14.57 11.18
CA ALA A 81 -4.74 -13.44 10.27
C ALA A 81 -4.51 -13.87 8.81
N ARG A 82 -4.65 -15.16 8.50
CA ARG A 82 -4.50 -15.68 7.14
C ARG A 82 -5.77 -15.49 6.32
N PHE A 83 -5.62 -15.36 5.00
CA PHE A 83 -6.75 -15.18 4.11
C PHE A 83 -7.64 -16.43 4.08
N GLY A 84 -7.02 -17.62 4.11
CA GLY A 84 -7.73 -18.91 4.18
C GLY A 84 -8.64 -19.05 5.41
N TYR A 85 -8.24 -18.53 6.57
CA TYR A 85 -9.05 -18.57 7.79
C TYR A 85 -10.43 -17.93 7.57
N LEU A 86 -10.47 -16.78 6.88
CA LEU A 86 -11.71 -16.07 6.58
C LEU A 86 -12.61 -16.83 5.60
N LEU A 87 -12.03 -17.58 4.66
CA LEU A 87 -12.77 -18.39 3.69
C LEU A 87 -13.40 -19.62 4.33
N ASP A 88 -12.75 -20.18 5.36
CA ASP A 88 -13.16 -21.42 6.01
C ASP A 88 -14.12 -21.19 7.20
N LEU A 89 -14.50 -19.93 7.48
CA LEU A 89 -15.43 -19.60 8.55
C LEU A 89 -16.80 -20.27 8.33
N PRO A 90 -17.44 -20.82 9.39
CA PRO A 90 -18.76 -21.43 9.27
C PRO A 90 -19.81 -20.47 8.72
N GLU A 91 -20.76 -21.02 7.95
CA GLU A 91 -21.91 -20.25 7.46
C GLU A 91 -22.68 -19.63 8.64
N GLY A 92 -23.04 -18.34 8.51
CA GLY A 92 -23.67 -17.57 9.57
C GLY A 92 -22.73 -16.86 10.54
N SER A 93 -21.40 -17.03 10.40
CA SER A 93 -20.41 -16.25 11.16
C SER A 93 -20.49 -14.75 10.81
N ASP A 94 -20.13 -13.89 11.78
CA ASP A 94 -19.99 -12.43 11.58
C ASP A 94 -18.68 -12.14 10.82
N LEU A 95 -18.75 -12.16 9.49
CA LEU A 95 -17.58 -11.94 8.63
C LEU A 95 -17.01 -10.53 8.79
N GLY A 96 -17.86 -9.51 8.91
CA GLY A 96 -17.41 -8.14 9.13
C GLY A 96 -16.52 -8.00 10.37
N ARG A 97 -16.92 -8.64 11.47
CA ARG A 97 -16.10 -8.70 12.68
C ARG A 97 -14.83 -9.52 12.50
N ALA A 98 -14.93 -10.70 11.88
CA ALA A 98 -13.77 -11.56 11.67
C ALA A 98 -12.67 -10.90 10.83
N VAL A 99 -13.05 -10.15 9.78
CA VAL A 99 -12.10 -9.38 8.97
C VAL A 99 -11.49 -8.25 9.81
N ASN A 100 -12.28 -7.51 10.58
CA ASN A 100 -11.77 -6.47 11.47
C ASN A 100 -10.74 -7.00 12.49
N GLU A 101 -11.00 -8.17 13.06
CA GLU A 101 -10.10 -8.85 14.00
C GLU A 101 -8.83 -9.36 13.32
N THR A 102 -8.96 -9.88 12.10
CA THR A 102 -7.83 -10.27 11.25
C THR A 102 -6.91 -9.08 11.00
N MET A 103 -7.45 -7.95 10.51
CA MET A 103 -6.67 -6.73 10.26
C MET A 103 -5.97 -6.23 11.54
N ARG A 104 -6.65 -6.29 12.69
CA ARG A 104 -6.04 -5.95 13.98
C ARG A 104 -4.85 -6.87 14.31
N SER A 105 -5.01 -8.18 14.13
CA SER A 105 -3.93 -9.14 14.39
C SER A 105 -2.72 -8.92 13.49
N VAL A 106 -2.94 -8.53 12.22
CA VAL A 106 -1.84 -8.10 11.33
C VAL A 106 -1.11 -6.90 11.91
N GLU A 107 -1.80 -5.83 12.28
CA GLU A 107 -1.13 -4.62 12.81
C GLU A 107 -0.37 -4.87 14.11
N GLU A 108 -0.89 -5.70 15.01
CA GLU A 108 -0.25 -6.04 16.29
C GLU A 108 1.16 -6.63 16.13
N HIS A 109 1.41 -7.35 15.03
CA HIS A 109 2.68 -8.01 14.76
C HIS A 109 3.55 -7.27 13.74
N ASN A 110 3.06 -6.18 13.15
CA ASN A 110 3.72 -5.45 12.07
C ASN A 110 3.67 -3.94 12.39
N PRO A 111 4.66 -3.41 13.15
CA PRO A 111 4.61 -2.04 13.68
C PRO A 111 4.41 -0.95 12.63
N GLU A 112 4.92 -1.13 11.42
CA GLU A 112 4.77 -0.19 10.31
C GLU A 112 3.33 -0.03 9.82
N LEU A 113 2.47 -1.03 10.11
CA LEU A 113 1.06 -1.06 9.76
C LEU A 113 0.15 -0.60 10.90
N ALA A 114 0.69 -0.17 12.05
CA ALA A 114 -0.13 0.25 13.18
C ALA A 114 -1.11 1.37 12.80
N GLY A 115 -2.42 1.10 12.91
CA GLY A 115 -3.49 2.03 12.53
C GLY A 115 -3.68 2.24 11.03
N VAL A 116 -3.08 1.39 10.18
CA VAL A 116 -3.09 1.55 8.72
C VAL A 116 -4.24 0.78 8.06
N LEU A 117 -4.57 -0.42 8.55
CA LEU A 117 -5.51 -1.31 7.87
C LEU A 117 -6.96 -0.93 8.18
N PRO A 118 -7.86 -1.05 7.19
CA PRO A 118 -9.26 -0.70 7.38
C PRO A 118 -9.97 -1.65 8.35
N ARG A 119 -10.92 -1.11 9.11
CA ARG A 119 -11.69 -1.86 10.12
C ARG A 119 -13.19 -1.54 10.08
N THR A 120 -13.69 -1.14 8.92
CA THR A 120 -15.09 -0.75 8.70
C THR A 120 -15.93 -1.87 8.08
N TYR A 121 -15.46 -3.12 8.13
CA TYR A 121 -16.11 -4.25 7.45
C TYR A 121 -17.48 -4.62 8.03
N THR A 122 -17.78 -4.27 9.29
CA THR A 122 -19.11 -4.47 9.89
C THR A 122 -20.21 -3.61 9.27
N ALA A 123 -19.86 -2.60 8.47
CA ALA A 123 -20.82 -1.81 7.70
C ALA A 123 -21.20 -2.48 6.35
N ILE A 124 -20.56 -3.61 6.02
CA ILE A 124 -20.76 -4.34 4.77
C ILE A 124 -21.50 -5.64 5.07
N ASP A 125 -22.48 -5.97 4.24
CA ASP A 125 -23.23 -7.22 4.37
C ASP A 125 -22.31 -8.45 4.26
N ASN A 126 -22.56 -9.46 5.11
CA ASN A 126 -21.77 -10.70 5.11
C ASN A 126 -21.72 -11.39 3.75
N SER A 127 -22.82 -11.40 3.00
CA SER A 127 -22.88 -11.99 1.65
C SER A 127 -21.93 -11.30 0.68
N THR A 128 -21.82 -9.97 0.77
CA THR A 128 -20.93 -9.14 -0.03
C THR A 128 -19.47 -9.43 0.31
N ILE A 129 -19.13 -9.48 1.61
CA ILE A 129 -17.76 -9.83 2.06
C ILE A 129 -17.39 -11.25 1.60
N ALA A 130 -18.29 -12.23 1.80
CA ALA A 130 -18.07 -13.61 1.37
C ALA A 130 -17.87 -13.74 -0.14
N SER A 131 -18.61 -12.96 -0.93
CA SER A 131 -18.47 -12.91 -2.39
C SER A 131 -17.11 -12.32 -2.78
N LEU A 132 -16.72 -11.20 -2.17
CA LEU A 132 -15.43 -10.54 -2.41
C LEU A 132 -14.24 -11.44 -2.07
N LEU A 133 -14.27 -12.10 -0.91
CA LEU A 133 -13.23 -13.04 -0.50
C LEU A 133 -13.07 -14.18 -1.52
N ARG A 134 -14.18 -14.75 -2.00
CA ARG A 134 -14.17 -15.83 -3.00
C ARG A 134 -13.63 -15.36 -4.36
N HIS A 135 -14.06 -14.20 -4.83
CA HIS A 135 -13.58 -13.62 -6.09
C HIS A 135 -12.08 -13.33 -6.02
N ILE A 136 -11.63 -12.60 -4.99
CA ILE A 136 -10.21 -12.33 -4.78
C ILE A 136 -9.42 -13.63 -4.77
N ASN A 137 -9.85 -14.64 -4.00
CA ASN A 137 -9.16 -15.92 -3.93
C ASN A 137 -9.08 -16.62 -5.31
N SER A 138 -10.20 -16.66 -6.03
CA SER A 138 -10.28 -17.34 -7.34
C SER A 138 -9.36 -16.70 -8.37
N TYR A 139 -9.33 -15.38 -8.44
CA TYR A 139 -8.56 -14.64 -9.44
C TYR A 139 -7.06 -14.57 -9.11
N THR A 140 -6.72 -14.70 -7.83
CA THR A 140 -5.34 -14.55 -7.37
C THR A 140 -4.67 -15.87 -6.98
N LYS A 141 -5.32 -17.01 -7.27
CA LYS A 141 -4.83 -18.33 -6.84
C LYS A 141 -3.47 -18.69 -7.46
N ASP A 142 -3.31 -18.39 -8.74
CA ASP A 142 -2.13 -18.75 -9.53
C ASP A 142 -1.17 -17.56 -9.74
N LEU A 143 -1.38 -16.48 -8.97
CA LEU A 143 -0.50 -15.32 -9.00
C LEU A 143 0.73 -15.55 -8.13
N GLU A 144 1.88 -15.10 -8.63
CA GLU A 144 3.15 -15.18 -7.92
C GLU A 144 3.89 -13.84 -7.97
N GLY A 145 4.68 -13.58 -6.92
CA GLY A 145 5.65 -12.48 -6.87
C GLY A 145 5.08 -11.10 -7.24
N ASP A 146 5.71 -10.49 -8.24
CA ASP A 146 5.51 -9.09 -8.65
C ASP A 146 4.11 -8.79 -9.24
N ALA A 147 3.42 -9.82 -9.74
CA ALA A 147 2.11 -9.66 -10.38
C ALA A 147 1.07 -9.08 -9.41
N PHE A 148 1.15 -9.44 -8.13
CA PHE A 148 0.26 -8.89 -7.12
C PHE A 148 0.51 -7.40 -6.85
N GLY A 149 1.77 -6.96 -6.82
CA GLY A 149 2.11 -5.55 -6.62
C GLY A 149 1.53 -4.69 -7.75
N LEU A 150 1.60 -5.18 -8.98
CA LEU A 150 1.00 -4.55 -10.16
C LEU A 150 -0.52 -4.46 -10.06
N ILE A 151 -1.20 -5.54 -9.65
CA ILE A 151 -2.66 -5.53 -9.46
C ILE A 151 -3.06 -4.55 -8.36
N TYR A 152 -2.30 -4.50 -7.26
CA TYR A 152 -2.57 -3.55 -6.18
C TYR A 152 -2.44 -2.09 -6.67
N GLU A 153 -1.39 -1.76 -7.43
CA GLU A 153 -1.23 -0.44 -8.07
C GLU A 153 -2.36 -0.14 -9.08
N TYR A 154 -2.80 -1.12 -9.86
CA TYR A 154 -3.92 -0.97 -10.78
C TYR A 154 -5.20 -0.59 -10.03
N PHE A 155 -5.54 -1.31 -8.97
CA PHE A 155 -6.72 -1.00 -8.16
C PHE A 155 -6.60 0.36 -7.49
N LEU A 156 -5.44 0.69 -6.95
CA LEU A 156 -5.16 2.00 -6.38
C LEU A 156 -5.43 3.13 -7.38
N GLY A 157 -4.97 2.97 -8.62
CA GLY A 157 -5.26 3.91 -9.71
C GLY A 157 -6.73 3.97 -10.12
N LYS A 158 -7.41 2.81 -10.22
CA LYS A 158 -8.84 2.76 -10.55
C LYS A 158 -9.71 3.44 -9.49
N PHE A 159 -9.43 3.20 -8.21
CA PHE A 159 -10.16 3.85 -7.12
C PHE A 159 -9.92 5.36 -7.10
N ALA A 160 -8.67 5.81 -7.29
CA ALA A 160 -8.37 7.23 -7.40
C ALA A 160 -9.13 7.90 -8.57
N MET A 161 -9.24 7.23 -9.72
CA MET A 161 -10.02 7.73 -10.86
C MET A 161 -11.54 7.74 -10.57
N ALA A 162 -12.05 6.71 -9.88
CA ALA A 162 -13.47 6.57 -9.59
C ALA A 162 -13.97 7.57 -8.53
N GLU A 163 -13.11 7.99 -7.60
CA GLU A 163 -13.43 9.02 -6.60
C GLU A 163 -13.54 10.44 -7.21
N GLY A 164 -13.22 10.61 -8.50
CA GLY A 164 -13.36 11.89 -9.19
C GLY A 164 -12.39 12.96 -8.70
N ALA A 165 -11.36 12.56 -7.95
CA ALA A 165 -10.34 13.46 -7.47
C ALA A 165 -9.55 14.02 -8.67
N GLY A 166 -9.38 15.35 -8.71
CA GLY A 166 -8.66 16.03 -9.78
C GLY A 166 -7.31 15.36 -10.04
N ALA A 167 -6.95 15.26 -11.32
CA ALA A 167 -5.90 14.41 -11.90
C ALA A 167 -4.44 14.58 -11.40
N GLY A 168 -4.19 15.25 -10.26
CA GLY A 168 -2.86 15.54 -9.74
C GLY A 168 -2.58 15.04 -8.31
N GLU A 169 -3.55 15.09 -7.37
CA GLU A 169 -3.24 14.90 -5.93
C GLU A 169 -3.09 13.44 -5.49
N PHE A 170 -3.88 12.51 -6.04
CA PHE A 170 -4.02 11.17 -5.43
C PHE A 170 -3.28 10.05 -6.18
N PHE A 171 -3.10 10.22 -7.49
CA PHE A 171 -2.48 9.19 -8.32
C PHE A 171 -1.75 9.80 -9.51
N THR A 172 -0.45 9.50 -9.61
CA THR A 172 0.35 9.85 -10.78
C THR A 172 0.40 8.63 -11.71
N PRO A 173 0.03 8.75 -13.00
CA PRO A 173 0.10 7.63 -13.92
C PRO A 173 1.48 6.99 -13.95
N MET A 174 1.52 5.66 -13.97
CA MET A 174 2.74 4.85 -13.89
C MET A 174 3.80 5.21 -14.94
N SER A 175 3.38 5.61 -16.13
CA SER A 175 4.28 6.07 -17.20
C SER A 175 5.05 7.33 -16.81
N ILE A 176 4.41 8.27 -16.12
CA ILE A 176 5.02 9.52 -15.66
C ILE A 176 5.93 9.26 -14.46
N VAL A 177 5.46 8.47 -13.50
CA VAL A 177 6.26 8.05 -12.33
C VAL A 177 7.55 7.37 -12.80
N ARG A 178 7.44 6.40 -13.72
CA ARG A 178 8.60 5.71 -14.27
C ARG A 178 9.55 6.66 -14.99
N LEU A 179 9.03 7.58 -15.81
CA LEU A 179 9.86 8.57 -16.50
C LEU A 179 10.68 9.41 -15.51
N ILE A 180 10.06 9.91 -14.44
CA ILE A 180 10.74 10.72 -13.42
C ILE A 180 11.84 9.90 -12.74
N VAL A 181 11.54 8.68 -12.31
CA VAL A 181 12.51 7.81 -11.64
C VAL A 181 13.69 7.45 -12.54
N GLU A 182 13.44 7.13 -13.81
CA GLU A 182 14.51 6.78 -14.77
C GLU A 182 15.39 8.00 -15.13
N ILE A 183 14.89 9.23 -14.97
CA ILE A 183 15.70 10.45 -15.12
C ILE A 183 16.54 10.72 -13.86
N LEU A 184 15.98 10.49 -12.69
CA LEU A 184 16.66 10.75 -11.41
C LEU A 184 17.74 9.70 -11.10
N GLU A 185 17.55 8.46 -11.56
CA GLU A 185 18.44 7.34 -11.32
C GLU A 185 18.80 7.14 -9.82
N PRO A 186 17.81 6.98 -8.91
CA PRO A 186 18.06 6.88 -7.48
C PRO A 186 18.64 5.50 -7.12
N PHE A 187 19.94 5.29 -7.35
CA PHE A 187 20.61 4.02 -7.08
C PHE A 187 20.74 3.71 -5.58
N HIS A 188 20.95 4.73 -4.74
CA HIS A 188 21.12 4.63 -3.29
C HIS A 188 20.85 5.98 -2.63
N GLY A 189 20.66 6.00 -1.31
CA GLY A 189 20.53 7.22 -0.51
C GLY A 189 19.12 7.50 -0.01
N ARG A 190 18.91 8.73 0.46
CA ARG A 190 17.64 9.18 1.05
C ARG A 190 16.78 9.82 -0.04
N ILE A 191 15.61 9.24 -0.26
CA ILE A 191 14.64 9.74 -1.24
C ILE A 191 13.44 10.37 -0.53
N PHE A 192 12.93 11.47 -1.07
CA PHE A 192 11.83 12.23 -0.47
C PHE A 192 10.76 12.64 -1.47
N ASP A 193 9.50 12.49 -1.07
CA ASP A 193 8.34 13.08 -1.75
C ASP A 193 7.48 13.88 -0.75
N PRO A 194 7.45 15.22 -0.84
CA PRO A 194 6.68 16.09 0.05
C PRO A 194 5.17 16.07 -0.22
N ALA A 195 4.69 15.41 -1.25
CA ALA A 195 3.26 15.26 -1.56
C ALA A 195 3.03 13.86 -2.12
N CYS A 196 3.38 12.85 -1.32
CA CYS A 196 3.66 11.51 -1.83
C CYS A 196 2.42 10.76 -2.32
N GLY A 197 1.21 11.26 -2.04
CA GLY A 197 -0.02 10.58 -2.36
C GLY A 197 0.04 9.12 -1.88
N SER A 198 -0.29 8.19 -2.77
CA SER A 198 -0.29 6.75 -2.51
C SER A 198 1.10 6.07 -2.58
N GLY A 199 2.20 6.84 -2.66
CA GLY A 199 3.57 6.33 -2.57
C GLY A 199 4.12 5.67 -3.85
N GLY A 200 3.47 5.88 -5.01
CA GLY A 200 3.88 5.25 -6.28
C GLY A 200 5.32 5.60 -6.72
N MET A 201 5.80 6.81 -6.43
CA MET A 201 7.17 7.24 -6.70
C MET A 201 8.21 6.36 -5.98
N PHE A 202 7.94 5.99 -4.72
CA PHE A 202 8.82 5.13 -3.94
C PHE A 202 8.85 3.69 -4.45
N VAL A 203 7.67 3.15 -4.80
CA VAL A 203 7.57 1.81 -5.39
C VAL A 203 8.35 1.73 -6.70
N GLN A 204 8.24 2.74 -7.56
CA GLN A 204 9.01 2.75 -8.81
C GLN A 204 10.51 2.96 -8.60
N SER A 205 10.90 3.76 -7.60
CA SER A 205 12.31 3.91 -7.21
C SER A 205 12.90 2.57 -6.75
N ALA A 206 12.17 1.83 -5.92
CA ALA A 206 12.61 0.49 -5.51
C ALA A 206 12.71 -0.48 -6.69
N ARG A 207 11.72 -0.49 -7.59
CA ARG A 207 11.78 -1.32 -8.81
C ARG A 207 12.94 -0.93 -9.72
N PHE A 208 13.29 0.36 -9.79
CA PHE A 208 14.47 0.82 -10.52
C PHE A 208 15.75 0.21 -9.95
N VAL A 209 15.95 0.27 -8.64
CA VAL A 209 17.11 -0.32 -7.96
C VAL A 209 17.16 -1.84 -8.17
N GLU A 210 16.03 -2.52 -8.04
CA GLU A 210 15.93 -3.98 -8.24
C GLU A 210 16.30 -4.41 -9.67
N ARG A 211 15.81 -3.68 -10.70
CA ARG A 211 16.19 -3.94 -12.11
C ARG A 211 17.69 -3.76 -12.36
N HIS A 212 18.36 -2.93 -11.57
CA HIS A 212 19.80 -2.73 -11.61
C HIS A 212 20.59 -3.72 -10.72
N ARG A 213 19.93 -4.79 -10.23
CA ARG A 213 20.50 -5.89 -9.43
C ARG A 213 21.00 -5.47 -8.04
N HIS A 214 20.39 -4.46 -7.46
CA HIS A 214 20.61 -4.02 -6.09
C HIS A 214 19.41 -4.36 -5.20
N SER A 215 19.59 -4.33 -3.88
CA SER A 215 18.52 -4.59 -2.90
C SER A 215 17.88 -3.27 -2.46
N PRO A 216 16.62 -2.98 -2.83
CA PRO A 216 16.03 -1.66 -2.57
C PRO A 216 16.01 -1.26 -1.10
N GLY A 217 15.72 -2.21 -0.20
CA GLY A 217 15.68 -1.96 1.25
C GLY A 217 17.05 -1.74 1.89
N GLU A 218 18.14 -2.06 1.20
CA GLU A 218 19.51 -1.78 1.66
C GLU A 218 20.04 -0.46 1.09
N GLU A 219 19.59 -0.07 -0.10
CA GLU A 219 20.09 1.10 -0.82
C GLU A 219 19.28 2.37 -0.54
N LEU A 220 17.96 2.26 -0.35
CA LEU A 220 17.06 3.41 -0.28
C LEU A 220 16.50 3.61 1.13
N SER A 221 16.56 4.84 1.61
CA SER A 221 15.80 5.31 2.78
C SER A 221 14.64 6.18 2.32
N ILE A 222 13.41 5.71 2.52
CA ILE A 222 12.18 6.33 1.99
C ILE A 222 11.58 7.29 3.02
N TYR A 223 11.31 8.52 2.59
CA TYR A 223 10.63 9.53 3.39
C TYR A 223 9.52 10.18 2.58
N GLY A 224 8.36 10.39 3.17
CA GLY A 224 7.24 11.02 2.49
C GLY A 224 6.35 11.82 3.42
N GLN A 225 5.68 12.81 2.84
CA GLN A 225 4.65 13.57 3.52
C GLN A 225 3.41 13.66 2.64
N GLU A 226 2.25 13.51 3.27
CA GLU A 226 0.95 13.60 2.60
C GLU A 226 -0.03 14.30 3.55
N LYS A 227 -0.85 15.20 3.01
CA LYS A 227 -1.80 15.99 3.80
C LYS A 227 -2.97 15.14 4.32
N THR A 228 -3.39 14.15 3.55
CA THR A 228 -4.61 13.38 3.80
C THR A 228 -4.30 12.06 4.49
N GLY A 229 -4.77 11.89 5.74
CA GLY A 229 -4.52 10.67 6.52
C GLY A 229 -5.02 9.37 5.87
N GLU A 230 -6.10 9.41 5.09
CA GLU A 230 -6.55 8.26 4.29
C GLU A 230 -5.50 7.84 3.25
N THR A 231 -4.95 8.81 2.53
CA THR A 231 -3.93 8.60 1.51
C THR A 231 -2.59 8.16 2.11
N VAL A 232 -2.24 8.64 3.30
CA VAL A 232 -1.08 8.14 4.09
C VAL A 232 -1.22 6.64 4.36
N ARG A 233 -2.43 6.17 4.73
CA ARG A 233 -2.67 4.73 4.94
C ARG A 233 -2.50 3.93 3.64
N LEU A 234 -2.98 4.46 2.52
CA LEU A 234 -2.78 3.84 1.21
C LEU A 234 -1.28 3.74 0.85
N ALA A 235 -0.51 4.79 1.07
CA ALA A 235 0.94 4.80 0.83
C ALA A 235 1.66 3.74 1.68
N LYS A 236 1.35 3.66 2.97
CA LYS A 236 1.94 2.66 3.87
C LYS A 236 1.59 1.22 3.46
N MET A 237 0.33 0.96 3.10
CA MET A 237 -0.05 -0.34 2.54
C MET A 237 0.69 -0.63 1.24
N ASN A 238 0.82 0.36 0.34
CA ASN A 238 1.50 0.18 -0.94
C ASN A 238 2.99 -0.14 -0.78
N LEU A 239 3.69 0.53 0.14
CA LEU A 239 5.07 0.22 0.50
C LEU A 239 5.19 -1.20 1.06
N ALA A 240 4.34 -1.57 2.02
CA ALA A 240 4.36 -2.89 2.62
C ALA A 240 4.04 -4.00 1.59
N VAL A 241 3.14 -3.74 0.64
CA VAL A 241 2.89 -4.65 -0.50
C VAL A 241 4.17 -4.85 -1.30
N HIS A 242 4.96 -3.80 -1.51
CA HIS A 242 6.23 -3.92 -2.23
C HIS A 242 7.40 -4.38 -1.34
N GLY A 243 7.14 -4.77 -0.08
CA GLY A 243 8.18 -5.20 0.86
C GLY A 243 9.14 -4.07 1.25
N LEU A 244 8.67 -2.83 1.15
CA LEU A 244 9.42 -1.62 1.43
C LEU A 244 9.00 -1.07 2.79
N SER A 245 9.97 -0.48 3.49
CA SER A 245 9.78 0.32 4.68
C SER A 245 10.03 1.79 4.34
N GLY A 246 9.27 2.69 4.97
CA GLY A 246 9.42 4.12 4.75
C GLY A 246 8.71 4.95 5.79
N GLU A 247 9.22 6.16 6.00
CA GLU A 247 8.67 7.09 6.97
C GLU A 247 7.68 8.04 6.29
N ILE A 248 6.40 7.65 6.28
CA ILE A 248 5.31 8.45 5.73
C ILE A 248 4.55 9.16 6.85
N ARG A 249 4.56 10.49 6.83
CA ARG A 249 3.95 11.35 7.86
C ARG A 249 2.75 12.13 7.30
N GLU A 250 1.70 12.26 8.10
CA GLU A 250 0.53 13.08 7.79
C GLU A 250 0.83 14.55 8.17
N GLY A 251 0.70 15.47 7.22
CA GLY A 251 0.88 16.90 7.50
C GLY A 251 0.86 17.77 6.24
N ASN A 252 0.55 19.05 6.41
CA ASN A 252 0.56 19.98 5.30
C ASN A 252 1.98 20.49 5.03
N SER A 253 2.57 20.04 3.92
CA SER A 253 3.98 20.31 3.58
C SER A 253 4.32 21.79 3.41
N TYR A 254 3.36 22.69 3.20
CA TYR A 254 3.61 24.13 3.27
C TYR A 254 3.90 24.56 4.71
N TYR A 255 3.09 24.14 5.68
CA TYR A 255 3.13 24.66 7.05
C TYR A 255 3.94 23.79 8.02
N GLU A 256 4.25 22.56 7.62
CA GLU A 256 4.88 21.56 8.47
C GLU A 256 6.02 20.89 7.71
N ASP A 257 7.27 21.12 8.14
CA ASP A 257 8.45 20.42 7.64
C ASP A 257 8.75 19.19 8.50
N LEU A 258 7.90 18.16 8.39
CA LEU A 258 7.96 17.03 9.31
C LEU A 258 9.25 16.21 9.18
N HIS A 259 10.01 16.39 8.11
CA HIS A 259 11.27 15.68 7.86
C HIS A 259 12.51 16.57 7.94
N GLU A 260 12.34 17.85 8.32
CA GLU A 260 13.40 18.86 8.34
C GLU A 260 14.18 18.88 7.00
N SER A 261 13.42 19.00 5.91
CA SER A 261 13.81 18.57 4.56
C SER A 261 14.99 19.29 3.94
N VAL A 262 15.34 20.50 4.39
CA VAL A 262 16.41 21.32 3.80
C VAL A 262 17.77 20.62 3.86
N GLY A 263 18.32 20.30 2.69
CA GLY A 263 19.66 19.69 2.54
C GLY A 263 19.79 18.26 3.06
N ARG A 264 18.68 17.55 3.32
CA ARG A 264 18.68 16.21 3.94
C ARG A 264 18.58 15.03 2.97
N PHE A 265 18.17 15.28 1.73
CA PHE A 265 17.79 14.24 0.78
C PHE A 265 18.67 14.28 -0.47
N ASP A 266 19.03 13.10 -0.95
CA ASP A 266 19.83 12.92 -2.16
C ASP A 266 18.97 13.08 -3.42
N PHE A 267 17.72 12.60 -3.35
CA PHE A 267 16.74 12.70 -4.43
C PHE A 267 15.40 13.19 -3.89
N VAL A 268 14.82 14.17 -4.60
CA VAL A 268 13.47 14.67 -4.32
C VAL A 268 12.64 14.51 -5.59
N MET A 269 11.47 13.92 -5.45
CA MET A 269 10.50 13.74 -6.53
C MET A 269 9.10 14.00 -6.00
N ALA A 270 8.25 14.65 -6.79
CA ALA A 270 6.89 14.96 -6.37
C ALA A 270 5.99 15.14 -7.59
N ASN A 271 4.71 14.82 -7.41
CA ASN A 271 3.64 15.34 -8.25
C ASN A 271 2.64 16.08 -7.34
N PRO A 272 2.96 17.32 -6.93
CA PRO A 272 2.11 18.04 -6.00
C PRO A 272 0.78 18.43 -6.66
N PRO A 273 -0.26 18.74 -5.87
CA PRO A 273 -1.48 19.33 -6.40
C PRO A 273 -1.24 20.51 -7.33
N PHE A 274 -1.96 20.53 -8.44
CA PHE A 274 -1.92 21.66 -9.35
C PHE A 274 -2.83 22.80 -8.85
N ASN A 275 -2.38 24.04 -9.04
CA ASN A 275 -3.15 25.26 -8.77
C ASN A 275 -3.63 25.40 -7.32
N VAL A 276 -2.85 24.94 -6.34
CA VAL A 276 -3.13 25.25 -4.93
C VAL A 276 -3.05 26.76 -4.72
N ASP A 277 -4.18 27.37 -4.41
CA ASP A 277 -4.29 28.78 -4.06
C ASP A 277 -4.45 28.95 -2.54
N ARG A 278 -4.47 30.21 -2.09
CA ARG A 278 -4.76 30.59 -0.69
C ARG A 278 -3.82 29.99 0.35
N ILE A 279 -2.58 29.69 -0.03
CA ILE A 279 -1.51 29.43 0.94
C ILE A 279 -1.28 30.70 1.77
N ASP A 280 -1.31 30.53 3.08
CA ASP A 280 -1.14 31.60 4.06
C ASP A 280 0.35 31.94 4.19
N LYS A 281 0.78 32.95 3.44
CA LYS A 281 2.19 33.38 3.38
C LYS A 281 2.72 33.83 4.74
N ALA A 282 1.87 34.35 5.63
CA ALA A 282 2.30 34.79 6.96
C ALA A 282 2.81 33.61 7.81
N LYS A 283 2.31 32.39 7.56
CA LYS A 283 2.79 31.17 8.23
C LYS A 283 4.11 30.64 7.68
N LEU A 284 4.59 31.20 6.56
CA LEU A 284 5.84 30.81 5.91
C LEU A 284 6.95 31.83 6.16
N GLU A 285 6.66 32.91 6.90
CA GLU A 285 7.66 33.87 7.33
C GLU A 285 8.74 33.16 8.16
N ASP A 286 10.00 33.49 7.92
CA ASP A 286 11.20 32.90 8.55
C ASP A 286 11.42 31.39 8.29
N ASP A 287 10.62 30.76 7.43
CA ASP A 287 10.82 29.37 7.04
C ASP A 287 11.99 29.24 6.04
N PRO A 288 13.03 28.44 6.34
CA PRO A 288 14.22 28.34 5.49
C PRO A 288 13.95 27.75 4.10
N ARG A 289 12.77 27.13 3.87
CA ARG A 289 12.34 26.59 2.58
C ARG A 289 11.84 27.69 1.64
N PHE A 290 11.47 28.86 2.16
CA PHE A 290 10.91 29.98 1.41
C PHE A 290 11.77 31.24 1.59
N PRO A 291 13.00 31.27 1.04
CA PRO A 291 13.85 32.44 1.11
C PRO A 291 13.22 33.63 0.35
N ASP A 292 13.46 34.84 0.88
CA ASP A 292 13.01 36.13 0.31
C ASP A 292 13.47 36.36 -1.15
#